data_AF-A0AAX4P638-F1
#
_entry.id   AF-A0AAX4P638-F1
#
_cell.length_a   1.000
_cell.length_b   1.000
_cell.length_c   1.000
_cell.angle_alpha   90.00
_cell.angle_beta   90.00
_cell.angle_gamma   90.00
#
_symmetry.space_group_name_H-M   'P 1'
#
loop_
_entity.id
_entity.type
_entity.pdbx_description
1 polymer ?
#
loop_
_entity_poly.entity_id
_entity_poly.type
_entity_poly.pdbx_seq_one_letter_code
_entity_poly.pdbx_strand_id
1 'polypeptide(L)' 'MDLKRFILRGQVLSLYREALRTVRVAPAHLRDELRRQVRGEFVANESQADQVQIRYLLSEGKRKIKELDEMLCGVR' A
#
# COMPACT_ATOMS: atom_id res chain seq x y z
N MET A 1 13.54 -7.38 -17.93
CA MET A 1 12.46 -7.66 -16.96
C MET A 1 11.98 -9.08 -17.20
N ASP A 2 11.93 -9.93 -16.16
CA ASP A 2 11.34 -11.28 -16.25
C ASP A 2 9.85 -11.26 -15.89
N LEU A 3 9.12 -12.35 -16.17
CA LEU A 3 7.70 -12.47 -15.91
C LEU A 3 7.36 -12.32 -14.42
N LYS A 4 8.18 -12.85 -13.52
CA LYS A 4 7.95 -12.76 -12.06
C LYS A 4 8.01 -11.31 -11.59
N ARG A 5 9.01 -10.55 -12.04
CA ARG A 5 9.15 -9.11 -11.76
C ARG A 5 7.99 -8.29 -12.34
N PHE A 6 7.52 -8.64 -13.54
CA PHE A 6 6.35 -7.99 -14.13
C PHE A 6 5.09 -8.18 -13.27
N ILE A 7 4.83 -9.42 -12.83
CA ILE A 7 3.70 -9.74 -11.94
C ILE A 7 3.82 -9.00 -10.61
N LEU A 8 5.00 -9.01 -9.98
CA LEU A 8 5.24 -8.30 -8.72
C LEU A 8 5.01 -6.79 -8.86
N ARG A 9 5.47 -6.17 -9.95
CA ARG A 9 5.19 -4.75 -10.24
C ARG A 9 3.69 -4.48 -10.32
N GLY A 10 2.93 -5.35 -10.99
CA GLY A 10 1.47 -5.27 -11.05
C GLY A 10 0.83 -5.33 -9.66
N GLN A 11 1.29 -6.23 -8.80
CA GLN A 11 0.82 -6.35 -7.42
C GLN A 11 1.13 -5.11 -6.58
N VAL A 12 2.35 -4.56 -6.68
CA VAL A 12 2.75 -3.32 -5.99
C VAL A 12 1.85 -2.15 -6.42
N LEU A 13 1.64 -1.98 -7.72
CA LEU A 13 0.77 -0.92 -8.25
C LEU A 13 -0.70 -1.14 -7.87
N SER A 14 -1.16 -2.38 -7.72
CA SER A 14 -2.50 -2.67 -7.21
C SER A 14 -2.63 -2.24 -5.75
N LEU A 15 -1.66 -2.63 -4.91
CA LEU A 15 -1.62 -2.31 -3.49
C LEU A 15 -1.57 -0.79 -3.26
N TYR A 16 -0.75 -0.07 -4.02
CA TYR A 16 -0.68 1.39 -3.95
C TYR A 16 -2.04 2.05 -4.23
N ARG A 17 -2.73 1.60 -5.28
CA ARG A 17 -4.06 2.12 -5.63
C ARG A 17 -5.11 1.77 -4.58
N GLU A 18 -5.03 0.60 -3.99
CA GLU A 18 -5.89 0.19 -2.87
C GLU A 18 -5.69 1.08 -1.65
N ALA A 19 -4.44 1.29 -1.22
CA ALA A 19 -4.12 2.18 -0.11
C ALA A 19 -4.69 3.60 -0.31
N LEU A 20 -4.51 4.17 -1.51
CA LEU A 20 -5.06 5.49 -1.83
C LEU A 20 -6.59 5.55 -1.83
N ARG A 21 -7.28 4.44 -2.16
CA ARG A 21 -8.75 4.36 -2.06
C ARG A 21 -9.20 4.29 -0.60
N THR A 22 -8.52 3.51 0.23
CA THR A 22 -8.79 3.44 1.69
C THR A 22 -8.59 4.82 2.33
N VAL A 23 -7.51 5.53 2.01
CA VAL A 23 -7.29 6.90 2.51
C VAL A 23 -8.41 7.86 2.06
N ARG A 24 -9.07 7.62 0.92
CA ARG A 24 -10.14 8.51 0.42
C ARG A 24 -11.36 8.54 1.35
N VAL A 25 -11.65 7.45 2.07
CA VAL A 25 -12.77 7.40 3.02
C VAL A 25 -12.46 8.04 4.38
N ALA A 26 -11.19 8.40 4.63
CA ALA A 26 -10.79 9.04 5.87
C ALA A 26 -11.45 10.43 6.07
N PRO A 27 -11.61 10.86 7.33
CA PRO A 27 -11.99 12.23 7.66
C PRO A 27 -11.11 13.27 6.94
N ALA A 28 -11.72 14.39 6.54
CA ALA A 28 -11.05 15.38 5.70
C ALA A 28 -9.73 15.90 6.30
N HIS A 29 -9.67 16.08 7.62
CA HIS A 29 -8.49 16.59 8.32
C HIS A 29 -7.31 15.59 8.36
N LEU A 30 -7.56 14.29 8.22
CA LEU A 30 -6.50 13.25 8.22
C LEU A 30 -6.05 12.83 6.82
N ARG A 31 -6.90 13.08 5.81
CA ARG A 31 -6.74 12.51 4.46
C ARG A 31 -5.40 12.86 3.80
N ASP A 32 -4.95 14.10 3.94
CA ASP A 32 -3.73 14.56 3.29
C ASP A 32 -2.47 13.99 3.95
N GLU A 33 -2.49 13.86 5.28
CA GLU A 33 -1.41 13.23 6.04
C GLU A 33 -1.30 11.74 5.69
N LEU A 34 -2.41 11.02 5.74
CA LEU A 34 -2.46 9.60 5.38
C LEU A 34 -2.01 9.38 3.92
N ARG A 35 -2.40 10.27 2.99
CA ARG A 35 -1.95 10.18 1.60
C ARG A 35 -0.44 10.36 1.48
N ARG A 36 0.15 11.32 2.22
CA ARG A 36 1.60 11.54 2.24
C ARG A 36 2.32 10.32 2.83
N GLN A 37 1.80 9.75 3.91
CA GLN A 37 2.38 8.56 4.53
C GLN A 37 2.37 7.36 3.58
N VAL A 38 1.24 7.07 2.93
CA VAL A 38 1.15 6.00 1.92
C VAL A 38 2.18 6.24 0.81
N ARG A 39 2.26 7.45 0.25
CA ARG A 39 3.27 7.75 -0.78
C ARG A 39 4.69 7.55 -0.26
N GLY A 40 4.97 8.01 0.95
CA GLY A 40 6.28 7.87 1.60
C GLY A 40 6.71 6.41 1.74
N GLU A 41 5.81 5.51 2.17
CA GLU A 41 6.14 4.08 2.30
C GLU A 41 6.52 3.43 0.96
N PHE A 42 5.82 3.78 -0.14
CA PHE A 42 6.13 3.22 -1.46
C PHE A 42 7.42 3.80 -2.04
N VAL A 43 7.66 5.11 -1.88
CA VAL A 43 8.91 5.76 -2.32
C VAL A 43 10.11 5.22 -1.54
N ALA A 44 9.98 5.04 -0.23
CA ALA A 44 11.05 4.48 0.62
C ALA A 44 11.50 3.07 0.20
N ASN A 45 10.67 2.34 -0.57
CA ASN A 45 10.96 0.99 -1.03
C ASN A 45 11.14 0.89 -2.56
N GLU A 46 11.23 2.02 -3.28
CA GLU A 46 11.24 2.02 -4.76
C GLU A 46 12.45 1.31 -5.37
N SER A 47 13.58 1.32 -4.66
CA SER A 47 14.84 0.68 -5.07
C SER A 47 14.94 -0.79 -4.69
N GLN A 48 13.94 -1.33 -3.99
CA GLN A 48 13.95 -2.72 -3.55
C GLN A 48 13.90 -3.66 -4.76
N ALA A 49 14.94 -4.49 -4.91
CA ALA A 49 15.09 -5.42 -6.02
C ALA A 49 14.98 -6.89 -5.61
N ASP A 50 15.05 -7.20 -4.32
CA ASP A 50 14.88 -8.56 -3.80
C ASP A 50 13.40 -8.95 -3.85
N GLN A 51 13.09 -9.97 -4.66
CA GLN A 51 11.74 -10.48 -4.82
C GLN A 51 11.16 -11.07 -3.54
N VAL A 52 11.98 -11.64 -2.66
CA VAL A 52 11.53 -12.15 -1.35
C VAL A 52 11.07 -10.97 -0.51
N GLN A 53 11.88 -9.92 -0.43
CA GLN A 53 11.55 -8.72 0.32
C GLN A 53 10.32 -7.99 -0.25
N ILE A 54 10.18 -7.90 -1.58
CA ILE A 54 8.99 -7.32 -2.22
C ILE A 54 7.74 -8.10 -1.82
N ARG A 55 7.77 -9.44 -1.81
CA ARG A 55 6.62 -10.26 -1.39
C ARG A 55 6.29 -10.07 0.08
N TYR A 56 7.30 -9.97 0.94
CA TYR A 56 7.10 -9.65 2.36
C TYR A 56 6.42 -8.28 2.54
N LEU A 57 6.95 -7.24 1.89
CA LEU A 57 6.38 -5.89 1.93
C LEU A 57 4.95 -5.84 1.36
N LEU A 58 4.65 -6.62 0.32
CA LEU A 58 3.28 -6.74 -0.20
C LEU A 58 2.33 -7.34 0.84
N SER A 59 2.76 -8.37 1.57
CA SER A 59 1.95 -8.98 2.63
C SER A 59 1.74 -8.02 3.81
N GLU A 60 2.80 -7.38 4.29
CA GLU A 60 2.72 -6.39 5.36
C GLU A 60 1.85 -5.19 4.97
N GLY A 61 2.02 -4.66 3.75
CA GLY A 61 1.23 -3.55 3.26
C GLY A 61 -0.27 -3.89 3.15
N LYS A 62 -0.62 -5.11 2.73
CA LYS A 62 -2.02 -5.58 2.74
C LYS A 62 -2.60 -5.61 4.15
N ARG A 63 -1.83 -6.11 5.13
CA ARG A 63 -2.25 -6.13 6.54
C ARG A 63 -2.51 -4.73 7.07
N LYS A 64 -1.57 -3.79 6.85
CA LYS A 64 -1.71 -2.38 7.25
C LYS A 64 -2.93 -1.69 6.62
N ILE A 65 -3.19 -1.94 5.33
CA ILE A 65 -4.35 -1.35 4.64
C ILE A 65 -5.66 -1.90 5.22
N LYS A 66 -5.72 -3.20 5.51
CA LYS A 66 -6.88 -3.82 6.16
C LYS A 66 -7.14 -3.19 7.54
N GLU A 67 -6.10 -3.06 8.36
CA GLU A 67 -6.19 -2.41 9.67
C GLU A 67 -6.67 -0.95 9.54
N LEU A 68 -6.12 -0.20 8.57
CA LEU A 68 -6.56 1.16 8.31
C LEU A 68 -8.02 1.22 7.86
N ASP A 69 -8.46 0.31 6.99
CA ASP A 69 -9.85 0.25 6.53
C ASP A 69 -10.81 -0.06 7.68
N GLU A 70 -10.47 -1.01 8.54
CA GLU A 70 -11.23 -1.35 9.76
C GLU A 70 -11.35 -0.14 10.72
N MET A 71 -10.26 0.62 10.88
CA MET A 71 -10.26 1.84 11.70
C MET A 71 -11.12 2.96 11.11
N LEU A 72 -11.13 3.11 9.78
CA LEU A 72 -11.84 4.19 9.08
C LEU A 72 -13.32 3.89 8.85
N CYS A 73 -13.66 2.65 8.51
CA CYS A 73 -15.02 2.24 8.18
C CYS A 73 -15.81 1.74 9.39
N GLY A 74 -15.15 1.43 10.52
CA GLY A 74 -15.73 0.65 11.60
C GLY A 74 -15.98 -0.78 11.14
N VAL A 75 -15.77 -1.76 12.04
CA VAL A 75 -16.09 -3.18 11.77
C VAL A 75 -17.53 -3.26 11.27
N ARG A 76 -17.74 -3.61 10.00
CA ARG A 76 -19.06 -3.91 9.44
C ARG A 76 -19.45 -5.34 9.73
#